data_AF-A0A7X0LSJ5-F1
#
_entry.id   AF-A0A7X0LSJ5-F1
#
_cell.length_a   1.000
_cell.length_b   1.000
_cell.length_c   1.000
_cell.angle_alpha   90.00
_cell.angle_beta   90.00
_cell.angle_gamma   90.00
#
_symmetry.space_group_name_H-M   'P 1'
#
loop_
_entity.id
_entity.type
_entity.pdbx_description
1 polymer ?
#
loop_
_entity_poly.entity_id
_entity_poly.type
_entity_poly.pdbx_seq_one_letter_code
_entity_poly.pdbx_strand_id
1 'polypeptide(L)'
;MPRPVWSGAVSFGLVTIPIKVLPATENHQISFHQYHVEDMGRIRYQKVCALDGEVLSPDEIGRGYEVSKDTIVEITDEELDNMPLPTAKAIEIVAFVPADSIDPVRIGDSYYLSADGAVAAKPYVLLRKALERSSKVAVAKFAWHGRERLGLLRVMEDALVLHAMKWPDEIRSPDELAPRTVDLDDKEVDAAISLMEEMTTDDGLEGYRDHYREALEDLLAAKAHGEKPPVADTGGKPEETVVDLMAALQQSVESARASRGETTGEDGKDASVHDLTGHAQKKAARAKKATAKKTSKTAKKAPAKKAPRRTTA
;
A
#
# COMPACT_ATOMS: atom_id res chain seq x y z
N MET A 1 -10.82 -16.19 -12.27
CA MET A 1 -11.64 -14.97 -12.37
C MET A 1 -12.04 -14.55 -10.97
N PRO A 2 -11.87 -13.28 -10.59
CA PRO A 2 -12.24 -12.78 -9.27
C PRO A 2 -13.73 -13.06 -9.00
N ARG A 3 -14.08 -13.32 -7.74
CA ARG A 3 -15.50 -13.51 -7.37
C ARG A 3 -16.19 -12.14 -7.39
N PRO A 4 -17.40 -12.03 -7.98
CA PRO A 4 -18.17 -10.80 -7.89
C PRO A 4 -18.42 -10.45 -6.42
N VAL A 5 -18.15 -9.20 -6.06
CA VAL A 5 -18.41 -8.63 -4.74
C VAL A 5 -19.84 -8.13 -4.62
N TRP A 6 -20.46 -7.78 -5.76
CA TRP A 6 -21.84 -7.33 -5.85
C TRP A 6 -22.42 -7.57 -7.24
N SER A 7 -23.74 -7.74 -7.32
CA SER A 7 -24.50 -7.86 -8.57
C SER A 7 -25.67 -6.90 -8.54
N GLY A 8 -25.94 -6.24 -9.65
CA GLY A 8 -27.05 -5.31 -9.78
C GLY A 8 -27.14 -4.76 -11.19
N ALA A 9 -27.50 -3.49 -11.33
CA ALA A 9 -27.57 -2.85 -12.64
C ALA A 9 -27.03 -1.42 -12.64
N VAL A 10 -26.44 -1.00 -13.76
CA VAL A 10 -26.18 0.42 -14.05
C VAL A 10 -27.42 1.00 -14.71
N SER A 11 -27.96 2.09 -14.18
CA SER A 11 -29.06 2.84 -14.76
C SER A 11 -28.60 4.22 -15.24
N PHE A 12 -29.03 4.62 -16.44
CA PHE A 12 -28.92 6.01 -16.90
C PHE A 12 -30.16 6.37 -17.71
N GLY A 13 -30.95 7.32 -17.21
CA GLY A 13 -32.27 7.60 -17.76
C GLY A 13 -33.17 6.36 -17.76
N LEU A 14 -33.58 5.89 -18.94
CA LEU A 14 -34.45 4.73 -19.11
C LEU A 14 -33.71 3.41 -19.43
N VAL A 15 -32.38 3.45 -19.50
CA VAL A 15 -31.57 2.28 -19.85
C VAL A 15 -31.06 1.64 -18.57
N THR A 16 -31.32 0.34 -18.41
CA THR A 16 -30.84 -0.48 -17.29
C THR A 16 -29.96 -1.61 -17.82
N ILE A 17 -28.74 -1.71 -17.30
CA ILE A 17 -27.72 -2.68 -17.74
C ILE A 17 -27.38 -3.60 -16.57
N PRO A 18 -27.78 -4.87 -16.60
CA PRO A 18 -27.35 -5.85 -15.60
C PRO A 18 -25.83 -6.02 -15.60
N ILE A 19 -25.22 -5.97 -14.42
CA ILE A 19 -23.76 -6.03 -14.25
C ILE A 19 -23.36 -6.81 -12.99
N LYS A 20 -22.13 -7.29 -13.02
CA LYS A 20 -21.40 -7.82 -11.85
C LYS A 20 -20.21 -6.92 -11.57
N VAL A 21 -20.03 -6.57 -10.30
CA VAL A 21 -18.91 -5.77 -9.79
C VAL A 21 -17.84 -6.73 -9.30
N LEU A 22 -16.61 -6.57 -9.80
CA LEU A 22 -15.43 -7.34 -9.42
C LEU A 22 -14.38 -6.40 -8.84
N PRO A 23 -13.59 -6.81 -7.84
CA PRO A 23 -12.47 -6.01 -7.36
C PRO A 23 -11.45 -5.80 -8.50
N ALA A 24 -10.96 -4.56 -8.67
CA ALA A 24 -9.91 -4.26 -9.65
C ALA A 24 -8.50 -4.42 -9.07
N THR A 25 -8.38 -4.50 -7.75
CA THR A 25 -7.12 -4.64 -7.02
C THR A 25 -7.12 -5.93 -6.20
N GLU A 26 -5.95 -6.57 -6.10
CA GLU A 26 -5.73 -7.69 -5.20
C GLU A 26 -4.92 -7.20 -3.99
N ASN A 27 -5.22 -7.73 -2.80
CA ASN A 27 -4.44 -7.43 -1.60
C ASN A 27 -3.32 -8.47 -1.47
N HIS A 28 -2.07 -8.00 -1.56
CA HIS A 28 -0.87 -8.83 -1.49
C HIS A 28 -0.21 -8.82 -0.10
N GLN A 29 -0.89 -8.28 0.92
CA GLN A 29 -0.35 -8.18 2.27
C GLN A 29 -0.22 -9.56 2.92
N ILE A 30 0.95 -9.82 3.49
CA ILE A 30 1.19 -11.02 4.30
C ILE A 30 0.45 -10.87 5.63
N SER A 31 -0.50 -11.77 5.90
CA SER A 31 -1.27 -11.77 7.13
C SER A 31 -0.57 -12.56 8.23
N PHE A 32 -0.42 -11.94 9.39
CA PHE A 32 0.11 -12.58 10.58
C PHE A 32 -1.01 -13.06 11.49
N HIS A 33 -0.86 -14.28 11.99
CA HIS A 33 -1.69 -14.78 13.05
C HIS A 33 -1.01 -14.51 14.39
N GLN A 34 -1.80 -14.07 15.36
CA GLN A 34 -1.33 -13.98 16.73
C GLN A 34 -1.24 -15.39 17.33
N TYR A 35 -0.14 -15.62 18.04
CA TYR A 35 0.11 -16.86 18.76
C TYR A 35 0.52 -16.55 20.20
N HIS A 36 0.21 -17.47 21.10
CA HIS A 36 0.70 -17.43 22.46
C HIS A 36 2.20 -17.76 22.49
N VAL A 37 3.00 -16.84 23.00
CA VAL A 37 4.47 -16.86 22.87
C VAL A 37 5.10 -18.11 23.49
N GLU A 38 4.48 -18.69 24.53
CA GLU A 38 5.03 -19.85 25.23
C GLU A 38 4.79 -21.18 24.51
N ASP A 39 3.63 -21.37 23.87
CA ASP A 39 3.18 -22.66 23.33
C ASP A 39 2.85 -22.64 21.82
N MET A 40 2.99 -21.48 21.17
CA MET A 40 2.63 -21.23 19.77
C MET A 40 1.14 -21.50 19.46
N GLY A 41 0.28 -21.54 20.48
CA GLY A 41 -1.15 -21.73 20.34
C GLY A 41 -1.83 -20.54 19.68
N ARG A 42 -2.84 -20.79 18.84
CA ARG A 42 -3.58 -19.72 18.14
C ARG A 42 -4.48 -18.95 19.11
N ILE A 43 -4.37 -17.63 19.12
CA ILE A 43 -5.23 -16.76 19.93
C ILE A 43 -6.65 -16.72 19.36
N ARG A 44 -7.65 -16.77 20.24
CA ARG A 44 -9.07 -16.59 19.91
C ARG A 44 -9.65 -15.44 20.73
N TYR A 45 -10.58 -14.71 20.12
CA TYR A 45 -11.30 -13.60 20.75
C TYR A 45 -12.72 -14.03 21.09
N GLN A 46 -13.22 -13.56 22.23
CA GLN A 46 -14.61 -13.69 22.65
C GLN A 46 -15.17 -12.29 22.88
N LYS A 47 -16.41 -12.05 22.46
CA LYS A 47 -17.13 -10.80 22.72
C LYS A 47 -17.85 -10.95 24.05
N VAL A 48 -17.65 -10.01 24.96
CA VAL A 48 -18.19 -10.07 26.33
C VAL A 48 -18.99 -8.79 26.58
N CYS A 49 -20.20 -8.92 27.12
CA CYS A 49 -21.03 -7.78 27.49
C CYS A 49 -20.42 -7.05 28.70
N ALA A 50 -20.36 -5.71 28.63
CA ALA A 50 -19.74 -4.89 29.68
C ALA A 50 -20.60 -4.77 30.95
N LEU A 51 -21.91 -5.04 30.86
CA LEU A 51 -22.85 -4.88 31.97
C LEU A 51 -22.91 -6.11 32.88
N ASP A 52 -22.94 -7.31 32.28
CA ASP A 52 -23.13 -8.58 32.98
C ASP A 52 -21.91 -9.53 32.89
N GLY A 53 -20.96 -9.26 32.00
CA GLY A 53 -19.78 -10.09 31.80
C GLY A 53 -20.04 -11.39 31.02
N GLU A 54 -21.21 -11.55 30.40
CA GLU A 54 -21.56 -12.73 29.63
C GLU A 54 -20.88 -12.74 28.26
N VAL A 55 -20.45 -13.93 27.82
CA VAL A 55 -19.88 -14.13 26.48
C VAL A 55 -21.03 -14.24 25.49
N LEU A 56 -21.08 -13.32 24.53
CA LEU A 56 -22.17 -13.24 23.56
C LEU A 56 -21.78 -13.86 22.21
N SER A 57 -22.73 -14.57 21.62
CA SER A 57 -22.70 -14.99 20.22
C SER A 57 -23.04 -13.82 19.29
N PRO A 58 -22.68 -13.88 17.99
CA PRO A 58 -23.00 -12.81 17.04
C PRO A 58 -24.49 -12.48 16.94
N ASP A 59 -25.37 -13.46 17.09
CA ASP A 59 -26.83 -13.30 16.97
C ASP A 59 -27.43 -12.54 18.17
N GLU A 60 -26.72 -12.48 19.29
CA GLU A 60 -27.12 -11.75 20.51
C GLU A 60 -26.60 -10.30 20.51
N ILE A 61 -25.92 -9.86 19.44
CA ILE A 61 -25.26 -8.55 19.37
C ILE A 61 -25.94 -7.68 18.32
N GLY A 62 -26.80 -6.78 18.78
CA GLY A 62 -27.45 -5.76 17.94
C GLY A 62 -26.60 -4.52 17.72
N ARG A 63 -27.12 -3.61 16.88
CA ARG A 63 -26.55 -2.27 16.65
C ARG A 63 -27.44 -1.22 17.32
N GLY A 64 -26.84 -0.16 17.84
CA GLY A 64 -27.58 0.95 18.45
C GLY A 64 -26.85 2.28 18.28
N TYR A 65 -27.62 3.37 18.28
CA TYR A 65 -27.11 4.73 18.22
C TYR A 65 -27.34 5.42 19.56
N GLU A 66 -26.26 5.89 20.18
CA GLU A 66 -26.31 6.62 21.46
C GLU A 66 -26.73 8.07 21.20
N VAL A 67 -27.98 8.40 21.56
CA VAL A 67 -28.52 9.78 21.46
C VAL A 67 -28.11 10.60 22.69
N SER A 68 -27.98 9.95 23.84
CA SER A 68 -27.46 10.53 25.08
C SER A 68 -26.86 9.42 25.95
N LYS A 69 -26.14 9.78 27.03
CA LYS A 69 -25.42 8.84 27.91
C LYS A 69 -26.25 7.64 28.39
N ASP A 70 -27.57 7.78 28.47
CA ASP A 70 -28.49 6.74 28.95
C ASP A 70 -29.59 6.40 27.94
N THR A 71 -29.47 6.83 26.68
CA THR A 71 -30.47 6.58 25.64
C THR A 71 -29.81 6.03 24.39
N ILE A 72 -29.96 4.73 24.20
CA ILE A 72 -29.57 4.02 22.99
C ILE A 72 -30.84 3.74 22.19
N VAL A 73 -30.83 4.14 20.93
CA VAL A 73 -31.86 3.75 19.97
C VAL A 73 -31.36 2.49 19.27
N GLU A 74 -32.08 1.39 19.43
CA GLU A 74 -31.80 0.14 18.70
C GLU A 74 -32.00 0.36 17.20
N ILE A 75 -31.08 -0.19 16.41
CA ILE A 75 -31.15 -0.18 14.95
C ILE A 75 -30.99 -1.63 14.50
N THR A 76 -32.06 -2.20 13.97
CA THR A 76 -32.03 -3.57 13.46
C THR A 76 -31.39 -3.65 12.08
N ASP A 77 -30.83 -4.81 11.74
CA ASP A 77 -30.31 -5.07 10.40
C ASP A 77 -31.43 -4.97 9.35
N GLU A 78 -32.65 -5.40 9.70
CA GLU A 78 -33.83 -5.31 8.83
C GLU A 78 -34.23 -3.86 8.53
N GLU A 79 -34.18 -2.95 9.50
CA GLU A 79 -34.46 -1.53 9.28
C GLU A 79 -33.40 -0.86 8.38
N LEU A 80 -32.14 -1.26 8.52
CA LEU A 80 -31.06 -0.79 7.66
C LEU A 80 -31.19 -1.34 6.23
N ASP A 81 -31.60 -2.59 6.08
CA ASP A 81 -31.80 -3.22 4.77
C ASP A 81 -33.06 -2.71 4.05
N ASN A 82 -34.12 -2.38 4.80
CA ASN A 82 -35.36 -1.81 4.27
C ASN A 82 -35.31 -0.28 4.16
N MET A 83 -34.16 0.34 4.44
CA MET A 83 -34.01 1.79 4.27
C MET A 83 -34.35 2.16 2.82
N PRO A 84 -35.26 3.13 2.59
CA PRO A 84 -35.75 3.45 1.25
C PRO A 84 -34.71 4.24 0.46
N LEU A 85 -33.61 3.59 0.12
CA LEU A 85 -32.56 4.11 -0.76
C LEU A 85 -32.94 3.75 -2.20
N PRO A 86 -33.19 4.74 -3.08
CA PRO A 86 -33.42 4.48 -4.51
C PRO A 86 -32.27 3.70 -5.17
N THR A 87 -31.08 3.80 -4.59
CA THR A 87 -29.79 3.25 -5.04
C THR A 87 -29.50 1.85 -4.48
N ALA A 88 -30.41 1.23 -3.72
CA ALA A 88 -30.20 -0.05 -3.02
C ALA A 88 -29.73 -1.21 -3.91
N LYS A 89 -30.11 -1.24 -5.19
CA LYS A 89 -29.77 -2.32 -6.13
C LYS A 89 -29.25 -1.83 -7.48
N ALA A 90 -28.93 -0.54 -7.58
CA ALA A 90 -28.53 0.08 -8.84
C ALA A 90 -27.41 1.09 -8.64
N ILE A 91 -26.53 1.14 -9.64
CA ILE A 91 -25.58 2.23 -9.85
C ILE A 91 -26.28 3.22 -10.78
N GLU A 92 -26.80 4.29 -10.21
CA GLU A 92 -27.52 5.33 -10.95
C GLU A 92 -26.53 6.40 -11.42
N ILE A 93 -26.39 6.55 -12.74
CA ILE A 93 -25.59 7.64 -13.32
C ILE A 93 -26.40 8.93 -13.23
N VAL A 94 -25.86 9.90 -12.49
CA VAL A 94 -26.51 11.19 -12.23
C VAL A 94 -25.95 12.33 -13.08
N ALA A 95 -24.69 12.23 -13.52
CA ALA A 95 -24.05 13.27 -14.32
C ALA A 95 -22.91 12.72 -15.18
N PHE A 96 -22.52 13.47 -16.20
CA PHE A 96 -21.29 13.26 -16.97
C PHE A 96 -20.44 14.52 -16.90
N VAL A 97 -19.19 14.38 -16.46
CA VAL A 97 -18.26 15.49 -16.25
C VAL A 97 -16.93 15.23 -16.98
N PRO A 98 -16.14 16.26 -17.30
CA PRO A 98 -14.78 16.10 -17.78
C PRO A 98 -13.90 15.33 -16.78
N ALA A 99 -13.01 14.46 -17.26
CA ALA A 99 -12.18 13.62 -16.38
C ALA A 99 -11.21 14.43 -15.51
N ASP A 100 -10.68 15.52 -16.04
CA ASP A 100 -9.78 16.49 -15.39
C ASP A 100 -10.46 17.33 -14.30
N SER A 101 -11.79 17.42 -14.30
CA SER A 101 -12.55 18.11 -13.25
C SER A 101 -12.61 17.33 -11.92
N ILE A 102 -12.22 16.06 -11.92
CA ILE A 102 -12.23 15.21 -10.73
C ILE A 102 -10.85 15.22 -10.08
N ASP A 103 -10.78 15.83 -8.90
CA ASP A 103 -9.59 15.79 -8.05
C ASP A 103 -9.28 14.33 -7.65
N PRO A 104 -8.05 13.82 -7.87
CA PRO A 104 -7.62 12.49 -7.45
C PRO A 104 -7.85 12.18 -5.97
N VAL A 105 -7.85 13.17 -5.08
CA VAL A 105 -8.13 12.98 -3.64
C VAL A 105 -9.52 12.38 -3.37
N ARG A 106 -10.45 12.53 -4.33
CA ARG A 106 -11.81 11.99 -4.27
C ARG A 106 -11.85 10.51 -4.60
N ILE A 107 -10.88 9.96 -5.33
CA ILE A 107 -10.91 8.62 -5.89
C ILE A 107 -10.40 7.62 -4.83
N GLY A 108 -11.18 6.56 -4.59
CA GLY A 108 -10.85 5.47 -3.69
C GLY A 108 -10.78 4.12 -4.40
N ASP A 109 -11.30 3.07 -3.74
CA ASP A 109 -11.26 1.69 -4.21
C ASP A 109 -11.85 1.53 -5.62
N SER A 110 -11.22 0.68 -6.41
CA SER A 110 -11.54 0.49 -7.83
C SER A 110 -12.16 -0.88 -8.08
N TYR A 111 -13.19 -0.91 -8.93
CA TYR A 111 -13.93 -2.11 -9.26
C TYR A 111 -14.19 -2.21 -10.77
N TYR A 112 -13.98 -3.40 -11.35
CA TYR A 112 -14.37 -3.69 -12.71
C TYR A 112 -15.85 -4.04 -12.79
N LEU A 113 -16.55 -3.49 -13.78
CA LEU A 113 -17.92 -3.86 -14.09
C LEU A 113 -17.92 -4.82 -15.28
N SER A 114 -18.52 -5.99 -15.12
CA SER A 114 -18.75 -6.93 -16.21
C SER A 114 -20.24 -7.02 -16.52
N ALA A 115 -20.60 -7.15 -17.80
CA ALA A 115 -21.99 -7.34 -18.19
C ALA A 115 -22.53 -8.69 -17.69
N ASP A 116 -23.73 -8.69 -17.09
CA ASP A 116 -24.36 -9.92 -16.61
C ASP A 116 -25.22 -10.56 -17.70
N GLY A 117 -24.63 -11.51 -18.43
CA GLY A 117 -25.31 -12.28 -19.48
C GLY A 117 -25.38 -11.58 -20.84
N ALA A 118 -25.88 -12.31 -21.84
CA ALA A 118 -25.87 -11.87 -23.25
C ALA A 118 -26.75 -10.64 -23.51
N VAL A 119 -27.84 -10.47 -22.75
CA VAL A 119 -28.78 -9.35 -22.90
C VAL A 119 -28.14 -8.02 -22.49
N ALA A 120 -27.22 -8.05 -21.51
CA ALA A 120 -26.51 -6.87 -21.04
C ALA A 120 -25.35 -6.43 -21.94
N ALA A 121 -24.85 -7.31 -22.82
CA ALA A 121 -23.64 -7.06 -23.61
C ALA A 121 -23.77 -5.85 -24.56
N LYS A 122 -24.87 -5.75 -25.31
CA LYS A 122 -25.10 -4.64 -26.27
C LYS A 122 -25.17 -3.27 -25.57
N PRO A 123 -26.01 -3.06 -24.54
CA PRO A 123 -26.06 -1.76 -23.87
C PRO A 123 -24.79 -1.45 -23.07
N TYR A 124 -24.11 -2.46 -22.51
CA TYR A 124 -22.80 -2.27 -21.86
C TYR A 124 -21.77 -1.70 -22.83
N VAL A 125 -21.62 -2.33 -24.01
CA VAL A 125 -20.67 -1.87 -25.04
C VAL A 125 -21.05 -0.49 -25.58
N LEU A 126 -22.35 -0.20 -25.70
CA LEU A 126 -22.83 1.12 -26.10
C LEU A 126 -22.40 2.20 -25.10
N LEU A 127 -22.60 1.98 -23.80
CA LEU A 127 -22.19 2.91 -22.75
C LEU A 127 -20.66 3.10 -22.75
N ARG A 128 -19.89 2.01 -22.84
CA ARG A 128 -18.43 2.06 -22.93
C ARG A 128 -17.96 2.93 -24.11
N LYS A 129 -18.46 2.64 -25.32
CA LYS A 129 -18.08 3.40 -26.52
C LYS A 129 -18.53 4.86 -26.48
N ALA A 130 -19.67 5.14 -25.84
CA ALA A 130 -20.15 6.51 -25.66
C ALA A 130 -19.23 7.32 -24.73
N LEU A 131 -18.85 6.73 -23.59
CA LEU A 131 -17.90 7.34 -22.64
C LEU A 131 -16.54 7.59 -23.31
N GLU A 132 -15.99 6.56 -23.97
CA GLU A 132 -14.70 6.62 -24.68
C GLU A 132 -14.65 7.76 -25.72
N ARG A 133 -15.71 7.90 -26.53
CA ARG A 133 -15.78 8.97 -27.55
C ARG A 133 -15.99 10.36 -26.98
N SER A 134 -16.61 10.46 -25.80
CA SER A 134 -16.97 11.74 -25.20
C SER A 134 -15.85 12.35 -24.35
N SER A 135 -14.79 11.59 -24.04
CA SER A 135 -13.74 11.96 -23.06
C SER A 135 -14.31 12.42 -21.71
N LYS A 136 -15.52 11.99 -21.37
CA LYS A 136 -16.20 12.27 -20.09
C LYS A 136 -16.20 11.04 -19.22
N VAL A 137 -16.33 11.29 -17.93
CA VAL A 137 -16.57 10.29 -16.89
C VAL A 137 -17.98 10.46 -16.35
N ALA A 138 -18.60 9.36 -15.96
CA ALA A 138 -19.93 9.37 -15.35
C ALA A 138 -19.79 9.46 -13.83
N VAL A 139 -20.53 10.36 -13.21
CA VAL A 139 -20.74 10.39 -11.76
C VAL A 139 -21.98 9.57 -11.47
N ALA A 140 -21.87 8.62 -10.56
CA ALA A 140 -22.94 7.73 -10.18
C ALA A 140 -23.19 7.74 -8.68
N LYS A 141 -24.38 7.34 -8.28
CA LYS A 141 -24.75 7.02 -6.90
C LYS A 141 -25.07 5.54 -6.80
N PHE A 142 -24.61 4.91 -5.74
CA PHE A 142 -24.90 3.51 -5.49
C PHE A 142 -24.93 3.26 -3.98
N ALA A 143 -25.72 2.29 -3.53
CA ALA A 143 -25.71 1.87 -2.14
C ALA A 143 -25.00 0.53 -1.97
N TRP A 144 -24.13 0.45 -0.97
CA TRP A 144 -23.48 -0.79 -0.57
C TRP A 144 -23.46 -0.84 0.96
N HIS A 145 -23.86 -1.99 1.53
CA HIS A 145 -23.89 -2.22 2.99
C HIS A 145 -24.70 -1.14 3.74
N GLY A 146 -25.85 -0.76 3.17
CA GLY A 146 -26.77 0.23 3.77
C GLY A 146 -26.28 1.68 3.73
N ARG A 147 -25.26 2.00 2.92
CA ARG A 147 -24.75 3.37 2.77
C ARG A 147 -24.71 3.80 1.31
N GLU A 148 -25.30 4.95 1.00
CA GLU A 148 -25.15 5.59 -0.30
C GLU A 148 -23.73 6.17 -0.46
N ARG A 149 -23.14 5.93 -1.63
CA ARG A 149 -21.81 6.35 -2.01
C ARG A 149 -21.86 7.04 -3.37
N LEU A 150 -20.93 7.95 -3.58
CA LEU A 150 -20.62 8.46 -4.92
C LEU A 150 -19.66 7.49 -5.61
N GLY A 151 -19.78 7.43 -6.93
CA GLY A 151 -18.93 6.61 -7.79
C GLY A 151 -18.50 7.37 -9.03
N LEU A 152 -17.26 7.12 -9.45
CA LEU A 152 -16.73 7.55 -10.74
C LEU A 152 -16.74 6.36 -11.68
N LEU A 153 -17.56 6.41 -12.72
CA LEU A 153 -17.58 5.43 -13.78
C LEU A 153 -16.78 5.93 -14.98
N ARG A 154 -15.72 5.21 -15.34
CA ARG A 154 -14.87 5.54 -16.49
C ARG A 154 -14.54 4.29 -17.32
N VAL A 155 -14.00 4.52 -18.50
CA VAL A 155 -13.49 3.44 -19.37
C VAL A 155 -12.00 3.26 -19.08
N MET A 156 -11.58 2.00 -18.95
CA MET A 156 -10.19 1.59 -18.93
C MET A 156 -10.06 0.43 -19.91
N GLU A 157 -9.34 0.67 -21.01
CA GLU A 157 -9.23 -0.29 -22.13
C GLU A 157 -10.63 -0.74 -22.62
N ASP A 158 -10.92 -2.05 -22.56
CA ASP A 158 -12.18 -2.64 -22.96
C ASP A 158 -13.20 -2.83 -21.83
N ALA A 159 -12.92 -2.31 -20.63
CA ALA A 159 -13.76 -2.45 -19.44
C ALA A 159 -14.28 -1.12 -18.90
N LEU A 160 -15.44 -1.18 -18.25
CA LEU A 160 -15.94 -0.12 -17.37
C LEU A 160 -15.36 -0.31 -15.96
N VAL A 161 -14.84 0.77 -15.39
CA VAL A 161 -14.29 0.83 -14.03
C VAL A 161 -15.13 1.78 -13.20
N LEU A 162 -15.61 1.29 -12.05
CA LEU A 162 -16.24 2.08 -11.02
C LEU A 162 -15.21 2.34 -9.91
N HIS A 163 -14.90 3.60 -9.64
CA HIS A 163 -14.17 3.99 -8.45
C HIS A 163 -15.16 4.46 -7.39
N ALA A 164 -15.01 3.99 -6.16
CA ALA A 164 -15.71 4.59 -5.02
C ALA A 164 -15.17 6.00 -4.78
N MET A 165 -16.04 6.99 -4.68
CA MET A 165 -15.66 8.37 -4.45
C MET A 165 -16.01 8.83 -3.04
N LYS A 166 -15.18 9.73 -2.51
CA LYS A 166 -15.48 10.50 -1.30
C LYS A 166 -16.44 11.65 -1.61
N TRP A 167 -17.37 11.90 -0.70
CA TRP A 167 -18.25 13.05 -0.75
C TRP A 167 -17.47 14.36 -0.54
N PRO A 168 -17.95 15.51 -1.06
CA PRO A 168 -17.28 16.79 -0.86
C PRO A 168 -17.02 17.17 0.60
N ASP A 169 -17.90 16.79 1.51
CA ASP A 169 -17.81 17.03 2.96
C ASP A 169 -16.84 16.08 3.68
N GLU A 170 -16.43 14.98 3.05
CA GLU A 170 -15.43 14.05 3.59
C GLU A 170 -13.99 14.51 3.35
N ILE A 171 -13.79 15.61 2.63
CA ILE A 171 -12.47 16.11 2.22
C ILE A 171 -12.15 17.36 3.02
N ARG A 172 -11.03 17.34 3.73
CA ARG A 172 -10.55 18.49 4.50
C ARG A 172 -9.94 19.53 3.58
N SER A 173 -10.12 20.80 3.90
CA SER A 173 -9.47 21.89 3.19
C SER A 173 -7.95 21.88 3.44
N PRO A 174 -7.11 22.08 2.41
CA PRO A 174 -5.67 22.25 2.58
C PRO A 174 -5.24 23.67 2.97
N ASP A 175 -6.17 24.63 3.12
CA ASP A 175 -5.87 26.07 3.27
C ASP A 175 -4.89 26.39 4.42
N GLU A 176 -4.89 25.60 5.49
CA GLU A 176 -4.02 25.80 6.65
C GLU A 176 -2.70 25.01 6.59
N LEU A 177 -2.49 24.17 5.58
CA LEU A 177 -1.32 23.30 5.45
C LEU A 177 -0.16 23.95 4.70
N ALA A 178 -0.46 24.87 3.77
CA ALA A 178 0.56 25.47 2.93
C ALA A 178 1.47 26.40 3.76
N PRO A 179 2.79 26.38 3.54
CA PRO A 179 3.68 27.39 4.11
C PRO A 179 3.24 28.77 3.62
N ARG A 180 3.48 29.80 4.44
CA ARG A 180 3.27 31.19 4.02
C ARG A 180 4.15 31.48 2.80
N THR A 181 3.72 32.41 1.96
CA THR A 181 4.43 32.81 0.74
C THR A 181 5.92 33.04 1.03
N VAL A 182 6.77 32.34 0.30
CA VAL A 182 8.23 32.51 0.31
C VAL A 182 8.61 33.05 -1.06
N ASP A 183 9.45 34.08 -1.09
CA ASP A 183 10.03 34.58 -2.33
C ASP A 183 11.12 33.61 -2.78
N LEU A 184 10.99 33.08 -4.00
CA LEU A 184 11.97 32.18 -4.64
C LEU A 184 12.53 32.88 -5.89
N ASP A 185 13.81 32.68 -6.18
CA ASP A 185 14.40 33.16 -7.43
C ASP A 185 14.03 32.21 -8.58
N ASP A 186 13.72 32.76 -9.76
CA ASP A 186 13.38 31.96 -10.95
C ASP A 186 14.49 30.94 -11.28
N LYS A 187 15.77 31.26 -10.99
CA LYS A 187 16.89 30.33 -11.19
C LYS A 187 16.84 29.10 -10.30
N GLU A 188 16.33 29.24 -9.08
CA GLU A 188 16.16 28.10 -8.16
C GLU A 188 15.09 27.16 -8.68
N VAL A 189 14.01 27.73 -9.24
CA VAL A 189 12.92 26.97 -9.86
C VAL A 189 13.41 26.26 -11.13
N ASP A 190 14.15 26.93 -12.01
CA ASP A 190 14.70 26.36 -13.24
C ASP A 190 15.67 25.20 -12.96
N ALA A 191 16.50 25.33 -11.92
CA ALA A 191 17.40 24.27 -11.48
C ALA A 191 16.63 23.05 -10.97
N ALA A 192 15.55 23.26 -10.21
CA ALA A 192 14.68 22.18 -9.75
C ALA A 192 13.96 21.50 -10.93
N ILE A 193 13.47 22.25 -11.92
CA ILE A 193 12.86 21.69 -13.13
C ILE A 193 13.86 20.80 -13.89
N SER A 194 15.09 21.27 -14.08
CA SER A 194 16.14 20.50 -14.75
C SER A 194 16.43 19.17 -14.04
N LEU A 195 16.43 19.18 -12.70
CA LEU A 195 16.56 17.96 -11.90
C LEU A 195 15.37 17.02 -12.09
N MET A 196 14.14 17.55 -12.13
CA MET A 196 12.95 16.73 -12.36
C MET A 196 12.98 16.06 -13.74
N GLU A 197 13.38 16.79 -14.78
CA GLU A 197 13.55 16.23 -16.13
C GLU A 197 14.60 15.10 -16.13
N GLU A 198 15.73 15.33 -15.47
CA GLU A 198 16.80 14.35 -15.29
C GLU A 198 16.44 13.20 -14.34
N MET A 199 15.31 13.26 -13.63
CA MET A 199 14.76 12.16 -12.82
C MET A 199 13.52 11.52 -13.46
N THR A 200 12.98 12.10 -14.53
CA THR A 200 11.81 11.59 -15.23
C THR A 200 12.17 10.36 -16.06
N THR A 201 11.36 9.31 -15.93
CA THR A 201 11.47 8.06 -16.69
C THR A 201 10.16 7.78 -17.41
N ASP A 202 10.26 7.27 -18.63
CA ASP A 202 9.10 6.98 -19.48
C ASP A 202 8.38 5.66 -19.09
N ASP A 203 9.05 4.80 -18.31
CA ASP A 203 8.59 3.44 -17.98
C ASP A 203 7.47 3.38 -16.91
N GLY A 204 6.94 4.53 -16.50
CA GLY A 204 5.87 4.62 -15.50
C GLY A 204 6.25 4.01 -14.15
N LEU A 205 5.39 3.14 -13.61
CA LEU A 205 5.57 2.54 -12.29
C LEU A 205 6.10 1.09 -12.31
N GLU A 206 6.38 0.51 -13.48
CA GLU A 206 6.72 -0.92 -13.62
C GLU A 206 8.05 -1.29 -12.95
N GLY A 207 8.98 -0.33 -12.82
CA GLY A 207 10.26 -0.53 -12.16
C GLY A 207 10.21 -0.52 -10.63
N TYR A 208 9.10 -0.07 -10.03
CA TYR A 208 8.99 0.08 -8.57
C TYR A 208 8.55 -1.22 -7.91
N ARG A 209 9.22 -1.57 -6.81
CA ARG A 209 8.93 -2.79 -6.04
C ARG A 209 8.69 -2.48 -4.58
N ASP A 210 7.85 -3.29 -3.96
CA ASP A 210 7.65 -3.27 -2.51
C ASP A 210 8.80 -4.03 -1.83
N HIS A 211 9.90 -3.31 -1.58
CA HIS A 211 11.08 -3.86 -0.91
C HIS A 211 10.79 -4.37 0.51
N TYR A 212 9.78 -3.81 1.20
CA TYR A 212 9.39 -4.31 2.50
C TYR A 212 8.81 -5.72 2.37
N ARG A 213 7.95 -5.94 1.39
CA ARG A 213 7.39 -7.27 1.11
C ARG A 213 8.47 -8.27 0.71
N GLU A 214 9.36 -7.91 -0.22
CA GLU A 214 10.47 -8.79 -0.62
C GLU A 214 11.33 -9.18 0.60
N ALA A 215 11.74 -8.20 1.41
CA ALA A 215 12.51 -8.45 2.63
C ALA A 215 11.75 -9.31 3.66
N LEU A 216 10.43 -9.15 3.74
CA LEU A 216 9.58 -9.94 4.64
C LEU A 216 9.42 -11.39 4.16
N GLU A 217 9.27 -11.61 2.86
CA GLU A 217 9.23 -12.95 2.26
C GLU A 217 10.55 -13.69 2.50
N ASP A 218 11.69 -13.01 2.29
CA ASP A 218 13.02 -13.57 2.57
C ASP A 218 13.22 -13.88 4.06
N LEU A 219 12.79 -12.98 4.94
CA LEU A 219 12.85 -13.18 6.39
C LEU A 219 12.04 -14.43 6.81
N LEU A 220 10.84 -14.60 6.24
CA LEU A 220 9.97 -15.73 6.53
C LEU A 220 10.55 -17.04 5.97
N ALA A 221 11.09 -17.03 4.75
CA ALA A 221 11.75 -18.18 4.14
C ALA A 221 12.98 -18.62 4.96
N ALA A 222 13.87 -17.69 5.31
CA ALA A 222 15.04 -17.98 6.13
C ALA A 222 14.64 -18.59 7.50
N LYS A 223 13.65 -17.99 8.18
CA LYS A 223 13.13 -18.52 9.45
C LYS A 223 12.48 -19.89 9.31
N ALA A 224 11.76 -20.16 8.22
CA ALA A 224 11.14 -21.46 7.96
C ALA A 224 12.17 -22.56 7.74
N HIS A 225 13.32 -22.24 7.12
CA HIS A 225 14.43 -23.16 6.90
C HIS A 225 15.43 -23.23 8.07
N GLY A 226 15.23 -22.45 9.14
CA GLY A 226 16.12 -22.40 10.30
C GLY A 226 17.43 -21.65 10.05
N GLU A 227 17.48 -20.84 9.00
CA GLU A 227 18.63 -20.03 8.60
C GLU A 227 18.59 -18.64 9.23
N LYS A 228 19.72 -17.94 9.22
CA LYS A 228 19.76 -16.54 9.67
C LYS A 228 19.13 -15.65 8.61
N PRO A 229 18.29 -14.68 8.99
CA PRO A 229 17.74 -13.73 8.04
C PRO A 229 18.84 -12.96 7.29
N PRO A 230 18.60 -12.56 6.03
CA PRO A 230 19.49 -11.64 5.35
C PRO A 230 19.61 -10.33 6.12
N VAL A 231 20.83 -9.82 6.26
CA VAL A 231 21.10 -8.52 6.85
C VAL A 231 21.02 -7.50 5.73
N ALA A 232 20.19 -6.46 5.90
CA ALA A 232 20.11 -5.38 4.93
C ALA A 232 21.48 -4.71 4.80
N ASP A 233 21.96 -4.52 3.57
CA ASP A 233 23.09 -3.66 3.29
C ASP A 233 22.63 -2.22 3.48
N THR A 234 22.94 -1.63 4.64
CA THR A 234 22.73 -0.20 4.85
C THR A 234 23.81 0.53 4.09
N GLY A 235 23.63 0.66 2.77
CA GLY A 235 24.40 1.58 1.94
C GLY A 235 24.47 2.92 2.67
N GLY A 236 25.69 3.39 2.92
CA GLY A 236 25.96 4.49 3.85
C GLY A 236 25.02 5.66 3.59
N LYS A 237 24.29 6.09 4.64
CA LYS A 237 23.53 7.33 4.57
C LYS A 237 24.50 8.46 4.18
N PRO A 238 24.19 9.26 3.15
CA PRO A 238 24.96 10.47 2.90
C PRO A 238 24.98 11.31 4.17
N GLU A 239 26.16 11.82 4.56
CA GLU A 239 26.24 12.75 5.68
C GLU A 239 25.38 13.98 5.36
N GLU A 240 24.48 14.35 6.28
CA GLU A 240 23.69 15.58 6.21
C GLU A 240 24.63 16.78 6.32
N THR A 241 25.23 17.13 5.19
CA THR A 241 25.91 18.41 5.03
C THR A 241 24.81 19.45 4.87
N VAL A 242 24.88 20.56 5.61
CA VAL A 242 24.01 21.71 5.37
C VAL A 242 24.49 22.33 4.05
N VAL A 243 24.01 21.79 2.94
CA VAL A 243 24.35 22.23 1.59
C VAL A 243 23.43 23.40 1.24
N ASP A 244 24.02 24.47 0.70
CA ASP A 244 23.30 25.52 -0.02
C ASP A 244 22.37 24.87 -1.07
N LEU A 245 21.09 25.24 -1.07
CA LEU A 245 20.05 24.61 -1.91
C LEU A 245 20.48 24.55 -3.37
N MET A 246 21.11 25.60 -3.89
CA MET A 246 21.58 25.64 -5.27
C MET A 246 22.71 24.65 -5.55
N ALA A 247 23.67 24.53 -4.62
CA ALA A 247 24.74 23.56 -4.74
C ALA A 247 24.20 22.12 -4.63
N ALA A 248 23.20 21.89 -3.76
CA ALA A 248 22.55 20.59 -3.62
C ALA A 248 21.79 20.18 -4.89
N LEU A 249 21.07 21.12 -5.52
CA LEU A 249 20.34 20.87 -6.77
C LEU A 249 21.30 20.55 -7.92
N GLN A 250 22.39 21.32 -8.07
CA GLN A 250 23.42 21.06 -9.09
C GLN A 250 24.07 19.68 -8.92
N GLN A 251 24.46 19.34 -7.69
CA GLN A 251 25.03 18.02 -7.39
C GLN A 251 24.04 16.89 -7.67
N SER A 252 22.75 17.11 -7.43
CA SER A 252 21.71 16.13 -7.72
C SER A 252 21.54 15.91 -9.23
N VAL A 253 21.59 16.97 -10.05
CA VAL A 253 21.53 16.88 -11.52
C VAL A 253 22.71 16.10 -12.07
N GLU A 254 23.93 16.42 -11.62
CA GLU A 254 25.15 15.73 -12.05
C GLU A 254 25.12 14.24 -11.68
N SER A 255 24.66 13.91 -10.47
CA SER A 255 24.55 12.53 -10.00
C SER A 255 23.50 11.75 -10.81
N ALA A 256 22.37 12.38 -11.11
CA ALA A 256 21.31 11.77 -11.92
C ALA A 256 21.80 11.49 -13.36
N ARG A 257 22.52 12.42 -14.00
CA ARG A 257 23.16 12.22 -15.32
C ARG A 257 24.17 11.08 -15.34
N ALA A 258 25.02 11.03 -14.31
CA ALA A 258 26.01 9.97 -14.17
C ALA A 258 25.34 8.58 -14.04
N SER A 259 24.20 8.50 -13.35
CA SER A 259 23.45 7.24 -13.20
C SER A 259 22.77 6.76 -14.49
N ARG A 260 22.46 7.67 -15.43
CA ARG A 260 21.91 7.36 -16.76
C ARG A 260 22.98 7.00 -17.80
N GLY A 261 24.27 7.13 -17.47
CA GLY A 261 25.37 6.75 -18.35
C GLY A 261 25.70 7.77 -19.45
N GLU A 262 25.19 9.00 -19.37
CA GLU A 262 25.61 10.10 -20.24
C GLU A 262 26.91 10.72 -19.72
N THR A 263 28.05 10.09 -20.03
CA THR A 263 29.33 10.82 -20.02
C THR A 263 29.37 11.71 -21.24
N THR A 264 29.24 13.03 -21.04
CA THR A 264 29.54 14.01 -22.08
C THR A 264 31.01 13.84 -22.49
N GLY A 265 31.21 13.45 -23.75
CA GLY A 265 32.53 13.31 -24.35
C GLY A 265 33.18 14.66 -24.68
N GLU A 266 34.51 14.61 -24.69
CA GLU A 266 35.51 15.55 -25.24
C GLU A 266 36.08 16.68 -24.35
N ASP A 267 37.17 16.27 -23.68
CA ASP A 267 38.54 16.81 -23.77
C ASP A 267 39.06 17.87 -22.77
N GLY A 268 40.01 17.42 -21.92
CA GLY A 268 41.11 18.25 -21.43
C GLY A 268 41.70 17.91 -20.04
N LYS A 269 42.58 16.89 -19.97
CA LYS A 269 43.66 16.62 -18.98
C LYS A 269 43.65 17.40 -17.63
N ASP A 270 43.57 16.67 -16.52
CA ASP A 270 44.76 16.31 -15.72
C ASP A 270 44.43 15.23 -14.66
N ALA A 271 45.39 14.35 -14.43
CA ALA A 271 45.27 13.15 -13.62
C ALA A 271 45.71 13.36 -12.16
N SER A 272 45.16 12.56 -11.24
CA SER A 272 45.98 12.00 -10.16
C SER A 272 45.52 10.58 -9.81
N VAL A 273 46.14 9.63 -10.51
CA VAL A 273 46.24 8.22 -10.12
C VAL A 273 47.11 8.16 -8.88
N HIS A 274 46.59 7.67 -7.76
CA HIS A 274 47.45 7.30 -6.63
C HIS A 274 48.01 5.89 -6.83
N ASP A 275 49.33 5.87 -6.89
CA ASP A 275 50.23 4.75 -7.13
C ASP A 275 50.16 3.69 -6.01
N LEU A 276 50.19 2.43 -6.43
CA LEU A 276 50.15 1.24 -5.57
C LEU A 276 51.50 0.54 -5.69
N THR A 277 52.49 1.02 -4.94
CA THR A 277 53.74 0.30 -4.64
C THR A 277 53.68 -0.12 -3.17
N GLY A 278 53.85 -1.37 -2.75
CA GLY A 278 54.67 -2.45 -3.28
C GLY A 278 55.53 -2.95 -2.11
N HIS A 279 55.10 -4.02 -1.44
CA HIS A 279 56.01 -4.79 -0.58
C HIS A 279 56.02 -6.27 -0.95
N ALA A 280 57.25 -6.71 -1.20
CA ALA A 280 57.61 -7.88 -1.94
C ALA A 280 57.64 -9.15 -1.10
N GLN A 281 57.42 -10.23 -1.84
CA GLN A 281 57.52 -11.65 -1.54
C GLN A 281 58.67 -12.09 -0.61
N LYS A 282 58.43 -13.16 0.14
CA LYS A 282 59.39 -14.29 0.17
C LYS A 282 58.74 -15.66 0.43
N LYS A 283 58.83 -16.48 -0.64
CA LYS A 283 59.20 -17.91 -0.74
C LYS A 283 58.43 -18.99 0.05
N ALA A 284 57.71 -19.80 -0.73
CA ALA A 284 57.77 -21.26 -0.89
C ALA A 284 58.48 -22.11 0.22
N ALA A 285 57.79 -23.14 0.72
CA ALA A 285 57.88 -24.52 0.19
C ALA A 285 57.29 -25.59 1.14
N ARG A 286 56.67 -26.59 0.51
CA ARG A 286 56.74 -28.05 0.82
C ARG A 286 55.71 -28.70 1.76
N ALA A 287 55.17 -29.79 1.19
CA ALA A 287 54.27 -30.80 1.73
C ALA A 287 54.76 -31.56 2.98
N LYS A 288 53.81 -32.05 3.81
CA LYS A 288 53.54 -33.48 4.07
C LYS A 288 52.48 -33.70 5.18
N LYS A 289 51.42 -34.43 4.81
CA LYS A 289 50.89 -35.71 5.37
C LYS A 289 50.73 -35.89 6.90
N ALA A 290 49.48 -36.31 7.25
CA ALA A 290 49.10 -37.27 8.32
C ALA A 290 49.36 -36.85 9.80
N THR A 291 48.60 -37.18 10.84
CA THR A 291 47.55 -38.19 11.10
C THR A 291 46.93 -37.90 12.48
N ALA A 292 45.68 -38.33 12.66
CA ALA A 292 45.16 -39.02 13.86
C ALA A 292 45.09 -38.32 15.24
N LYS A 293 43.82 -38.09 15.64
CA LYS A 293 43.12 -38.75 16.76
C LYS A 293 43.32 -38.26 18.21
N LYS A 294 42.15 -38.03 18.84
CA LYS A 294 41.68 -38.53 20.15
C LYS A 294 41.59 -37.54 21.33
N THR A 295 40.33 -37.25 21.66
CA THR A 295 39.66 -37.35 22.98
C THR A 295 39.97 -36.41 24.14
N SER A 296 38.85 -36.08 24.81
CA SER A 296 38.63 -35.86 26.25
C SER A 296 38.63 -34.39 26.67
N LYS A 297 37.83 -33.90 27.63
CA LYS A 297 36.56 -34.29 28.30
C LYS A 297 36.26 -33.10 29.22
N THR A 298 34.99 -32.72 29.37
CA THR A 298 34.37 -32.08 30.57
C THR A 298 34.99 -30.82 31.21
N ALA A 299 34.20 -29.74 31.29
CA ALA A 299 33.84 -29.10 32.56
C ALA A 299 32.60 -28.20 32.38
N LYS A 300 31.44 -28.68 32.85
CA LYS A 300 30.17 -27.93 32.94
C LYS A 300 30.08 -27.39 34.37
N LYS A 301 30.03 -26.07 34.52
CA LYS A 301 29.90 -25.33 35.79
C LYS A 301 28.44 -24.86 35.91
N ALA A 302 27.75 -25.24 36.98
CA ALA A 302 26.44 -24.72 37.35
C ALA A 302 26.44 -24.38 38.85
N PRO A 303 25.95 -23.21 39.28
CA PRO A 303 25.86 -22.85 40.70
C PRO A 303 24.51 -23.20 41.31
N ALA A 304 24.55 -23.37 42.64
CA ALA A 304 23.47 -23.79 43.52
C ALA A 304 22.38 -22.71 43.74
N LYS A 305 21.11 -23.13 43.80
CA LYS A 305 19.97 -22.36 44.33
C LYS A 305 19.83 -22.59 45.83
N LYS A 306 19.80 -21.52 46.62
CA LYS A 306 19.31 -21.48 48.01
C LYS A 306 17.89 -20.89 48.04
N ALA A 307 17.04 -21.52 48.84
CA ALA A 307 15.68 -21.10 49.18
C ALA A 307 15.64 -19.85 50.08
N PRO A 308 14.47 -19.22 50.24
CA PRO A 308 14.09 -18.68 51.53
C PRO A 308 12.76 -19.26 52.06
N ARG A 309 12.71 -19.25 53.39
CA ARG A 309 11.72 -19.85 54.30
C ARG A 309 10.71 -18.78 54.73
N ARG A 310 9.46 -19.23 54.92
CA ARG A 310 8.27 -18.53 55.44
C ARG A 310 8.49 -17.67 56.70
N THR A 311 7.71 -16.61 56.80
CA THR A 311 7.07 -16.01 58.00
C THR A 311 5.74 -15.37 57.53
N THR A 312 4.58 -15.99 57.75
CA THR A 312 3.60 -15.80 58.86
C THR A 312 2.98 -14.40 58.95
N ALA A 313 1.72 -14.28 58.52
CA ALA A 313 0.56 -14.16 59.40
C ALA A 313 -0.61 -14.91 58.74
#